data_AF-A0A2E3BXE2-F1
#
_entry.id   AF-A0A2E3BXE2-F1
#
_cell.length_a   1.000
_cell.length_b   1.000
_cell.length_c   1.000
_cell.angle_alpha   90.00
_cell.angle_beta   90.00
_cell.angle_gamma   90.00
#
_symmetry.space_group_name_H-M   'P 1'
#
loop_
_entity.id
_entity.type
_entity.pdbx_description
1 polymer ?
#
loop_
_entity_poly.entity_id
_entity_poly.type
_entity_poly.pdbx_seq_one_letter_code
_entity_poly.pdbx_strand_id
1 'polypeptide(L)'
;MKLTIVPEDKTIIIDNEAVIVSNVDISWIPSDVHAVQWDSTTSKGHIEYIPENKFNVEIAEIGIWQQAVTDHANEKTAAAAALEAARNHLNEVKEYRNALLAWSDWTQGNDSPLDNSKKAEYVTYRQALRDLPATIANSASLTAKALADDHSHSSWPTKPS
;
A
#
# COMPACT_ATOMS: atom_id res chain seq x y z
N MET A 1 15.47 16.05 8.82
CA MET A 1 14.10 15.75 9.28
C MET A 1 13.40 17.04 9.60
N LYS A 2 12.30 17.32 8.90
CA LYS A 2 11.33 18.37 9.22
C LYS A 2 10.10 17.72 9.82
N LEU A 3 9.76 18.08 11.04
CA LEU A 3 8.62 17.56 11.78
C LEU A 3 7.57 18.67 11.94
N THR A 4 6.32 18.33 11.66
CA THR A 4 5.15 19.12 12.06
C THR A 4 4.18 18.22 12.83
N ILE A 5 3.69 18.68 13.97
CA ILE A 5 2.64 18.02 14.75
C ILE A 5 1.47 18.99 14.88
N VAL A 6 0.26 18.54 14.58
CA VAL A 6 -0.99 19.29 14.84
C VAL A 6 -1.92 18.35 15.60
N PRO A 7 -1.96 18.41 16.95
CA PRO A 7 -2.66 17.42 17.77
C PRO A 7 -4.18 17.40 17.54
N GLU A 8 -4.80 18.57 17.34
CA GLU A 8 -6.24 18.71 17.08
C GLU A 8 -6.66 17.96 15.80
N ASP A 9 -5.86 18.10 14.75
CA ASP A 9 -6.04 17.42 13.47
C ASP A 9 -5.52 15.97 13.50
N LYS A 10 -5.00 15.51 14.63
CA LYS A 10 -4.29 14.22 14.79
C LYS A 10 -3.24 14.01 13.71
N THR A 11 -2.56 15.07 13.30
CA THR A 11 -1.66 15.03 12.14
C THR A 11 -0.21 15.07 12.58
N ILE A 12 0.60 14.14 12.06
CA ILE A 12 2.06 14.18 12.15
C ILE A 12 2.62 14.19 10.74
N ILE A 13 3.52 15.13 10.45
CA ILE A 13 4.18 15.27 9.15
C ILE A 13 5.68 15.16 9.36
N ILE A 14 6.33 14.27 8.59
CA ILE A 14 7.78 14.11 8.58
C ILE A 14 8.29 14.21 7.14
N ASP A 15 9.20 15.15 6.88
CA ASP A 15 9.84 15.34 5.57
C ASP A 15 8.83 15.40 4.39
N ASN A 16 7.70 16.10 4.62
CA ASN A 16 6.54 16.26 3.73
C ASN A 16 5.60 15.04 3.59
N GLU A 17 5.79 14.00 4.41
CA GLU A 17 4.89 12.86 4.48
C GLU A 17 3.98 12.98 5.70
N ALA A 18 2.70 13.22 5.46
CA ALA A 18 1.68 13.34 6.50
C ALA A 18 1.03 12.00 6.83
N VAL A 19 0.76 11.76 8.11
CA VAL A 19 -0.15 10.71 8.59
C VAL A 19 -1.24 11.33 9.47
N ILE A 20 -2.43 10.73 9.41
CA ILE A 20 -3.49 10.95 10.39
C ILE A 20 -3.37 9.85 11.44
N VAL A 21 -3.14 10.23 12.68
CA VAL A 21 -2.99 9.35 13.82
C VAL A 21 -4.34 8.76 14.20
N SER A 22 -4.44 7.44 14.11
CA SER A 22 -5.63 6.68 14.47
C SER A 22 -5.32 5.38 15.20
N ASN A 23 -4.07 4.92 15.16
CA ASN A 23 -3.62 3.63 15.70
C ASN A 23 -2.60 3.77 16.84
N VAL A 24 -2.19 4.99 17.19
CA VAL A 24 -1.25 5.27 18.29
C VAL A 24 -1.83 6.27 19.28
N ASP A 25 -1.42 6.15 20.55
CA ASP A 25 -1.82 7.10 21.59
C ASP A 25 -0.89 8.31 21.60
N ILE A 26 -1.48 9.50 21.45
CA ILE A 26 -0.78 10.80 21.46
C ILE A 26 -1.04 11.60 22.74
N SER A 27 -1.53 10.96 23.80
CA SER A 27 -1.77 11.59 25.10
C SER A 27 -0.50 12.17 25.77
N TRP A 28 0.68 11.79 25.27
CA TRP A 28 1.97 12.35 25.68
C TRP A 28 2.16 13.82 25.25
N ILE A 29 1.37 14.29 24.27
CA ILE A 29 1.38 15.69 23.83
C ILE A 29 0.61 16.54 24.85
N PRO A 30 1.22 17.59 25.42
CA PRO A 30 0.51 18.53 26.29
C PRO A 30 -0.74 19.11 25.63
N SER A 31 -1.86 19.13 26.37
CA SER A 31 -3.18 19.53 25.85
C SER A 31 -3.30 21.00 25.48
N ASP A 32 -2.33 21.84 25.83
CA ASP A 32 -2.30 23.26 25.50
C ASP A 32 -1.49 23.55 24.22
N VAL A 33 -0.96 22.53 23.55
CA VAL A 33 -0.18 22.66 22.31
C VAL A 33 -1.08 22.63 21.09
N HIS A 34 -0.98 23.67 20.26
CA HIS A 34 -1.67 23.78 18.98
C HIS A 34 -0.86 23.15 17.85
N ALA A 35 0.45 23.46 17.80
CA ALA A 35 1.35 22.91 16.80
C ALA A 35 2.79 22.83 17.32
N VAL A 36 3.55 21.92 16.73
CA VAL A 36 5.01 21.85 16.91
C VAL A 36 5.67 21.75 15.56
N GLN A 37 6.70 22.55 15.33
CA GLN A 37 7.52 22.51 14.14
C GLN A 37 8.97 22.34 14.55
N TRP A 38 9.70 21.47 13.85
CA TRP A 38 11.11 21.21 14.13
C TRP A 38 11.87 20.93 12.84
N ASP A 39 13.04 21.54 12.67
CA ASP A 39 13.97 21.28 11.58
C ASP A 39 15.34 20.84 12.13
N SER A 40 15.63 19.55 11.99
CA SER A 40 16.89 18.96 12.45
C SER A 40 18.12 19.49 11.71
N THR A 41 17.96 20.12 10.55
CA THR A 41 19.06 20.73 9.79
C THR A 41 19.58 21.98 10.49
N THR A 42 18.67 22.72 11.12
CA THR A 42 19.00 23.94 11.85
C THR A 42 19.04 23.73 13.36
N SER A 43 18.59 22.56 13.84
CA SER A 43 18.34 22.27 15.26
C SER A 43 17.47 23.33 15.92
N LYS A 44 16.44 23.78 15.20
CA LYS A 44 15.50 24.80 15.66
C LYS A 44 14.07 24.35 15.39
N GLY A 45 13.19 24.83 16.24
CA GLY A 45 11.76 24.62 16.10
C GLY A 45 10.97 25.64 16.90
N HIS A 46 9.65 25.52 16.85
CA HIS A 46 8.76 26.30 17.68
C HIS A 46 7.56 25.48 18.14
N ILE A 47 7.02 25.88 19.29
CA ILE A 47 5.76 25.35 19.83
C ILE A 47 4.75 26.49 19.79
N GLU A 48 3.62 26.23 19.16
CA GLU A 48 2.44 27.09 19.17
C GLU A 48 1.45 26.54 20.20
N TYR A 49 0.84 27.42 20.99
CA TYR A 49 -0.07 27.03 22.06
C TYR A 49 -1.50 27.49 21.76
N ILE A 50 -2.47 26.73 22.27
CA ILE A 50 -3.90 27.01 22.10
C ILE A 50 -4.33 28.28 22.86
N PRO A 51 -3.94 28.48 24.14
CA PRO A 51 -4.39 29.65 24.87
C PRO A 51 -3.80 30.93 24.27
N GLU A 52 -4.64 31.93 23.98
CA GLU A 52 -4.23 33.22 23.42
C GLU A 52 -3.24 33.99 24.30
N ASN A 53 -3.15 33.65 25.59
CA ASN A 53 -2.23 34.25 26.55
C ASN A 53 -0.86 33.54 26.63
N LYS A 54 -0.58 32.56 25.77
CA LYS A 54 0.69 31.83 25.72
C LYS A 54 1.36 32.00 24.37
N PHE A 55 2.45 32.76 24.35
CA PHE A 55 3.21 33.04 23.13
C PHE A 55 3.94 31.80 22.60
N ASN A 56 4.22 31.81 21.31
CA ASN A 56 5.04 30.80 20.66
C ASN A 56 6.45 30.77 21.29
N VAL A 57 6.99 29.58 21.48
CA VAL A 57 8.30 29.36 22.11
C VAL A 57 9.24 28.69 21.11
N GLU A 58 10.42 29.29 20.89
CA GLU A 58 11.51 28.63 20.16
C GLU A 58 12.08 27.47 20.99
N ILE A 59 12.32 26.34 20.34
CA ILE A 59 13.01 25.18 20.91
C ILE A 59 14.32 24.95 20.17
N ALA A 60 15.38 24.62 20.92
CA ALA A 60 16.70 24.29 20.39
C ALA A 60 17.00 22.77 20.44
N GLU A 61 16.06 21.99 20.99
CA GLU A 61 16.14 20.54 21.09
C GLU A 61 14.76 19.93 20.84
N ILE A 62 14.72 18.77 20.19
CA ILE A 62 13.46 18.09 19.87
C ILE A 62 12.75 17.52 21.11
N GLY A 63 13.50 17.13 22.15
CA GLY A 63 12.94 16.65 23.42
C GLY A 63 11.88 15.56 23.26
N ILE A 64 10.74 15.72 23.94
CA ILE A 64 9.62 14.76 23.92
C ILE A 64 9.03 14.56 22.52
N TRP A 65 9.18 15.56 21.63
CA TRP A 65 8.60 15.54 20.29
C TRP A 65 9.24 14.48 19.38
N GLN A 66 10.37 13.91 19.78
CA GLN A 66 10.99 12.78 19.11
C GLN A 66 10.06 11.56 19.05
N GLN A 67 9.14 11.41 20.01
CA GLN A 67 8.13 10.34 20.02
C GLN A 67 7.23 10.37 18.77
N ALA A 68 6.95 11.57 18.22
CA ALA A 68 6.16 11.71 17.00
C ALA A 68 6.78 10.99 15.78
N VAL A 69 8.11 10.78 15.77
CA VAL A 69 8.79 10.01 14.72
C VAL A 69 8.45 8.53 14.80
N THR A 70 8.40 7.99 16.02
CA THR A 70 7.96 6.61 16.25
C THR A 70 6.48 6.45 15.94
N ASP A 71 5.66 7.40 16.38
CA ASP A 71 4.21 7.38 16.15
C ASP A 71 3.87 7.47 14.66
N HIS A 72 4.56 8.34 13.91
CA HIS A 72 4.44 8.43 12.45
C HIS A 72 4.76 7.11 11.76
N ALA A 73 5.89 6.50 12.10
CA ALA A 73 6.30 5.21 11.53
C ALA A 73 5.28 4.10 11.86
N ASN A 74 4.81 4.04 13.10
CA ASN A 74 3.81 3.07 13.53
C ASN A 74 2.48 3.26 12.80
N GLU A 75 2.00 4.50 12.64
CA GLU A 75 0.78 4.81 11.91
C GLU A 75 0.91 4.41 10.43
N LYS A 76 2.06 4.70 9.79
CA LYS A 76 2.33 4.24 8.42
C LYS A 76 2.29 2.72 8.31
N THR A 77 2.94 2.02 9.23
CA THR A 77 2.94 0.55 9.24
C THR A 77 1.52 0.01 9.45
N ALA A 78 0.74 0.58 10.36
CA ALA A 78 -0.65 0.19 10.59
C ALA A 78 -1.52 0.44 9.35
N ALA A 79 -1.38 1.61 8.71
CA ALA A 79 -2.11 1.94 7.49
C ALA A 79 -1.74 0.99 6.33
N ALA A 80 -0.46 0.70 6.12
CA ALA A 80 -0.01 -0.25 5.11
C ALA A 80 -0.53 -1.68 5.38
N ALA A 81 -0.50 -2.11 6.64
CA ALA A 81 -1.03 -3.41 7.06
C ALA A 81 -2.55 -3.49 6.86
N ALA A 82 -3.28 -2.42 7.17
CA ALA A 82 -4.73 -2.35 6.95
C ALA A 82 -5.08 -2.39 5.45
N LEU A 83 -4.33 -1.68 4.61
CA LEU A 83 -4.50 -1.72 3.15
C LEU A 83 -4.26 -3.13 2.61
N GLU A 84 -3.17 -3.77 3.02
CA GLU A 84 -2.85 -5.14 2.63
C GLU A 84 -3.90 -6.14 3.13
N ALA A 85 -4.38 -6.01 4.37
CA ALA A 85 -5.44 -6.86 4.92
C ALA A 85 -6.79 -6.68 4.19
N ALA A 86 -7.03 -5.50 3.61
CA ALA A 86 -8.23 -5.23 2.81
C ALA A 86 -8.15 -5.81 1.38
N ARG A 87 -6.96 -6.18 0.90
CA ARG A 87 -6.79 -6.77 -0.44
C ARG A 87 -7.37 -8.17 -0.51
N ASN A 88 -8.05 -8.44 -1.62
CA ASN A 88 -8.45 -9.79 -1.99
C ASN A 88 -7.59 -10.28 -3.14
N HIS A 89 -6.38 -10.75 -2.82
CA HIS A 89 -5.41 -11.23 -3.81
C HIS A 89 -5.99 -12.28 -4.77
N LEU A 90 -6.86 -13.17 -4.29
CA LEU A 90 -7.48 -14.17 -5.16
C LEU A 90 -8.44 -13.54 -6.16
N ASN A 91 -9.15 -12.48 -5.77
CA ASN A 91 -9.99 -11.72 -6.70
C ASN A 91 -9.14 -10.97 -7.74
N GLU A 92 -8.06 -10.32 -7.32
CA GLU A 92 -7.12 -9.62 -8.22
C GLU A 92 -6.55 -10.60 -9.28
N VAL A 93 -6.11 -11.78 -8.86
CA VAL A 93 -5.67 -12.86 -9.77
C VAL A 93 -6.80 -13.26 -10.72
N LYS A 94 -8.04 -13.43 -10.23
CA LYS A 94 -9.19 -13.79 -11.08
C LYS A 94 -9.51 -12.72 -12.11
N GLU A 95 -9.37 -11.44 -11.77
CA GLU A 95 -9.59 -10.31 -12.66
C GLU A 95 -8.55 -10.27 -13.77
N TYR A 96 -7.26 -10.36 -13.44
CA TYR A 96 -6.22 -10.38 -14.47
C TYR A 96 -6.33 -11.62 -15.36
N ARG A 97 -6.60 -12.80 -14.78
CA ARG A 97 -6.92 -14.01 -15.55
C ARG A 97 -8.11 -13.80 -16.49
N ASN A 98 -9.18 -13.14 -16.05
CA ASN A 98 -10.34 -12.85 -16.89
C ASN A 98 -9.98 -11.91 -18.05
N ALA A 99 -9.10 -10.93 -17.84
CA ALA A 99 -8.58 -10.07 -18.90
C ALA A 99 -7.81 -10.88 -19.96
N LEU A 100 -6.94 -11.81 -19.52
CA LEU A 100 -6.20 -12.69 -20.43
C LEU A 100 -7.12 -13.64 -21.23
N LEU A 101 -8.18 -14.15 -20.59
CA LEU A 101 -9.23 -14.91 -21.28
C LEU A 101 -9.97 -14.02 -22.29
N ALA A 102 -10.34 -12.80 -21.94
CA ALA A 102 -11.00 -11.90 -22.89
C ALA A 102 -10.10 -11.58 -24.10
N TRP A 103 -8.82 -11.28 -23.87
CA TRP A 103 -7.86 -10.96 -24.94
C TRP A 103 -7.52 -12.14 -25.85
N SER A 104 -7.72 -13.36 -25.40
CA SER A 104 -7.51 -14.58 -26.19
C SER A 104 -8.80 -15.17 -26.76
N ASP A 105 -9.96 -14.51 -26.59
CA ASP A 105 -11.24 -15.10 -26.98
C ASP A 105 -11.40 -15.31 -28.48
N TRP A 106 -10.91 -14.36 -29.28
CA TRP A 106 -10.92 -14.42 -30.75
C TRP A 106 -10.20 -15.66 -31.34
N THR A 107 -9.36 -16.33 -30.55
CA THR A 107 -8.64 -17.54 -30.97
C THR A 107 -9.53 -18.79 -30.97
N GLN A 108 -10.70 -18.72 -30.34
CA GLN A 108 -11.60 -19.85 -30.14
C GLN A 108 -12.67 -19.97 -31.23
N GLY A 109 -12.94 -18.89 -31.95
CA GLY A 109 -13.94 -18.86 -33.02
C GLY A 109 -13.61 -19.79 -34.18
N ASN A 110 -14.65 -20.34 -34.81
CA ASN A 110 -14.49 -21.14 -36.03
C ASN A 110 -13.90 -20.29 -37.18
N ASP A 111 -14.23 -18.99 -37.21
CA ASP A 111 -13.76 -17.97 -38.15
C ASP A 111 -12.38 -17.39 -37.80
N SER A 112 -11.79 -17.79 -36.68
CA SER A 112 -10.43 -17.39 -36.32
C SER A 112 -9.45 -17.80 -37.42
N PRO A 113 -8.53 -16.90 -37.84
CA PRO A 113 -7.56 -17.14 -38.92
C PRO A 113 -6.46 -18.15 -38.54
N LEU A 114 -6.45 -18.61 -37.28
CA LEU A 114 -5.50 -19.59 -36.79
C LEU A 114 -5.75 -20.98 -37.40
N ASP A 115 -4.68 -21.73 -37.63
CA ASP A 115 -4.80 -23.15 -37.95
C ASP A 115 -5.20 -23.98 -36.72
N ASN A 116 -5.53 -25.26 -36.94
CA ASN A 116 -5.97 -26.15 -35.87
C ASN A 116 -4.90 -26.37 -34.79
N SER A 117 -3.61 -26.34 -35.15
CA SER A 117 -2.52 -26.50 -34.20
C SER A 117 -2.47 -25.33 -33.23
N LYS A 118 -2.50 -24.10 -33.77
CA LYS A 118 -2.44 -22.89 -32.96
C LYS A 118 -3.71 -22.70 -32.13
N LYS A 119 -4.89 -23.05 -32.65
CA LYS A 119 -6.12 -23.10 -31.84
C LYS A 119 -5.99 -24.05 -30.65
N ALA A 120 -5.37 -25.22 -30.82
CA ALA A 120 -5.15 -26.18 -29.73
C ALA A 120 -4.20 -25.64 -28.65
N GLU A 121 -3.15 -24.90 -29.03
CA GLU A 121 -2.26 -24.20 -28.08
C GLU A 121 -3.04 -23.18 -27.25
N TYR A 122 -3.89 -22.36 -27.88
CA TYR A 122 -4.72 -21.38 -27.17
C TYR A 122 -5.79 -22.03 -26.29
N VAL A 123 -6.37 -23.16 -26.68
CA VAL A 123 -7.26 -23.95 -25.81
C VAL A 123 -6.53 -24.39 -24.54
N THR A 124 -5.31 -24.92 -24.69
CA THR A 124 -4.47 -25.34 -23.55
C THR A 124 -4.12 -24.16 -22.64
N TYR A 125 -3.67 -23.04 -23.22
CA TYR A 125 -3.37 -21.80 -22.50
C TYR A 125 -4.58 -21.29 -21.69
N ARG A 126 -5.75 -21.21 -22.32
CA ARG A 126 -6.99 -20.75 -21.67
C ARG A 126 -7.45 -21.71 -20.59
N GLN A 127 -7.23 -23.00 -20.74
CA GLN A 127 -7.52 -23.97 -19.70
C GLN A 127 -6.59 -23.77 -18.49
N ALA A 128 -5.29 -23.65 -18.72
CA ALA A 128 -4.32 -23.34 -17.66
C ALA A 128 -4.66 -22.04 -16.91
N LEU A 129 -5.15 -21.01 -17.61
CA LEU A 129 -5.66 -19.80 -16.97
C LEU A 129 -6.85 -20.10 -16.05
N ARG A 130 -7.83 -20.87 -16.49
CA ARG A 130 -9.01 -21.23 -15.68
C ARG A 130 -8.65 -22.07 -14.45
N ASP A 131 -7.61 -22.88 -14.56
CA ASP A 131 -7.14 -23.77 -13.50
C ASP A 131 -6.31 -23.03 -12.43
N LEU A 132 -5.84 -21.80 -12.68
CA LEU A 132 -5.02 -21.01 -11.74
C LEU A 132 -5.54 -20.95 -10.29
N PRO A 133 -6.84 -20.69 -10.02
CA PRO A 133 -7.34 -20.70 -8.64
C PRO A 133 -7.16 -22.05 -7.93
N ALA A 134 -7.32 -23.16 -8.66
CA ALA A 134 -7.10 -24.50 -8.11
C ALA A 134 -5.60 -24.75 -7.92
N THR A 135 -4.74 -24.32 -8.85
CA THR A 135 -3.28 -24.39 -8.72
C THR A 135 -2.78 -23.65 -7.47
N ILE A 136 -3.33 -22.47 -7.18
CA ILE A 136 -3.01 -21.71 -5.96
C ILE A 136 -3.49 -22.47 -4.72
N ALA A 137 -4.74 -22.94 -4.71
CA ALA A 137 -5.33 -23.63 -3.56
C ALA A 137 -4.59 -24.94 -3.18
N ASN A 138 -3.98 -25.60 -4.17
CA ASN A 138 -3.29 -26.88 -3.99
C ASN A 138 -1.77 -26.74 -3.80
N SER A 139 -1.23 -25.51 -3.76
CA SER A 139 0.20 -25.27 -3.63
C SER A 139 0.57 -24.79 -2.23
N ALA A 140 1.60 -25.40 -1.65
CA ALA A 140 2.15 -24.94 -0.37
C ALA A 140 3.01 -23.67 -0.49
N SER A 141 3.49 -23.35 -1.69
CA SER A 141 4.47 -22.28 -1.92
C SER A 141 3.94 -21.15 -2.81
N LEU A 142 2.92 -21.41 -3.62
CA LEU A 142 2.31 -20.40 -4.49
C LEU A 142 1.14 -19.73 -3.77
N THR A 143 1.20 -18.42 -3.64
CA THR A 143 0.11 -17.64 -3.04
C THR A 143 -0.59 -16.79 -4.10
N ALA A 144 -1.86 -16.46 -3.87
CA ALA A 144 -2.55 -15.51 -4.71
C ALA A 144 -1.84 -14.14 -4.71
N LYS A 145 -1.24 -13.75 -3.58
CA LYS A 145 -0.46 -12.51 -3.44
C LYS A 145 0.74 -12.50 -4.40
N ALA A 146 1.51 -13.58 -4.47
CA ALA A 146 2.67 -13.67 -5.36
C ALA A 146 2.29 -13.44 -6.83
N LEU A 147 1.14 -13.97 -7.25
CA LEU A 147 0.62 -13.78 -8.62
C LEU A 147 -0.03 -12.41 -8.84
N ALA A 148 -0.65 -11.83 -7.82
CA ALA A 148 -1.28 -10.52 -7.89
C ALA A 148 -0.26 -9.38 -7.91
N ASP A 149 0.85 -9.53 -7.17
CA ASP A 149 1.93 -8.53 -7.13
C ASP A 149 2.86 -8.61 -8.36
N ASP A 150 2.93 -9.77 -9.01
CA ASP A 150 3.78 -10.00 -10.17
C ASP A 150 3.05 -10.78 -11.28
N HIS A 151 2.55 -10.03 -12.27
CA HIS A 151 1.93 -10.58 -13.48
C HIS A 151 2.93 -11.24 -14.46
N SER A 152 4.23 -11.17 -14.18
CA SER A 152 5.28 -11.89 -14.90
C SER A 152 5.74 -13.17 -14.16
N HIS A 153 5.17 -13.45 -12.99
CA HIS A 153 5.50 -14.63 -12.20
C HIS A 153 5.34 -15.92 -13.02
N SER A 154 6.29 -16.85 -12.90
CA SER A 154 6.39 -18.05 -13.75
C SER A 154 5.19 -19.00 -13.67
N SER A 155 4.37 -18.89 -12.63
CA SER A 155 3.12 -19.65 -12.51
C SER A 155 1.96 -19.08 -13.34
N TRP A 156 2.08 -17.87 -13.92
CA TRP A 156 1.16 -17.41 -14.96
C TRP A 156 1.41 -18.21 -16.25
N PRO A 157 0.36 -18.77 -16.90
CA PRO A 157 0.51 -19.43 -18.17
C PRO A 157 1.14 -18.51 -19.21
N THR A 158 2.08 -19.04 -19.99
CA THR A 158 2.70 -18.29 -21.09
C THR A 158 1.76 -18.28 -22.29
N LYS A 159 1.51 -17.09 -22.83
CA LYS A 159 0.70 -16.93 -24.04
C LYS A 159 1.39 -17.62 -25.23
N PRO A 160 0.67 -18.40 -26.05
CA PRO A 160 1.20 -18.95 -27.30
C PRO A 160 1.66 -17.86 -28.28
N SER A 161 2.68 -18.17 -29.08
CA SER A 161 3.21 -17.29 -30.13
C SER A 161 2.29 -17.18 -31.34
#